data_AF-A0A1B8UXY5-F1
#
_entry.id   AF-A0A1B8UXY5-F1
#
_cell.length_a   1.000
_cell.length_b   1.000
_cell.length_c   1.000
_cell.angle_alpha   90.00
_cell.angle_beta   90.00
_cell.angle_gamma   90.00
#
_symmetry.space_group_name_H-M   'P 1'
#
loop_
_entity.id
_entity.type
_entity.pdbx_description
1 polymer ?
#
loop_
_entity_poly.entity_id
_entity_poly.type
_entity_poly.pdbx_seq_one_letter_code
_entity_poly.pdbx_strand_id
1 'polypeptide(L)'
;MSQLICQSCGMPLAQENQFGTDKDNKLVQEYCIHCYKDGAFTNPDLTLEEMIDICVPFMVQDGMEEAAARNMMQQFLPNLKRWSIANGDEAASYQPTRIVELDAMKLAGIAARTTNANEMSGNGKLGPLWGRFWSEQIAAQIPNSTDPGTIYGCYSDYENGAMGEYTTLIGAAIDRDAEVPSGLEVVEVPAAKYAVFTTERGPVTEVVARAWQSIWKWSLTSDEERTFTGDFERYDERSANPEDAQVDIYIAIR
;
A
#
# COMPACT_ATOMS: atom_id res chain seq x y z
N MET A 1 0.46 25.52 -1.03
CA MET A 1 1.89 25.50 -1.40
C MET A 1 2.49 24.28 -0.73
N SER A 2 3.02 23.33 -1.49
CA SER A 2 3.68 22.14 -0.95
C SER A 2 4.91 22.54 -0.14
N GLN A 3 5.03 22.09 1.11
CA GLN A 3 6.27 22.24 1.88
C GLN A 3 7.38 21.40 1.23
N LEU A 4 8.55 22.00 1.01
CA LEU A 4 9.73 21.28 0.55
C LEU A 4 10.35 20.53 1.74
N ILE A 5 10.70 19.26 1.52
CA ILE A 5 11.33 18.39 2.53
C ILE A 5 12.55 17.71 1.93
N CYS A 6 13.59 17.54 2.74
CA CYS A 6 14.81 16.83 2.33
C CYS A 6 14.50 15.37 2.01
N GLN A 7 14.78 14.95 0.77
CA GLN A 7 14.59 13.59 0.26
C GLN A 7 15.63 12.57 0.76
N SER A 8 16.32 12.90 1.86
CA SER A 8 17.24 12.00 2.58
C SER A 8 16.94 11.92 4.08
N CYS A 9 16.50 12.98 4.75
CA CYS A 9 16.28 12.95 6.21
C CYS A 9 14.90 13.44 6.63
N GLY A 10 14.07 13.89 5.69
CA GLY A 10 12.74 14.42 6.00
C GLY A 10 12.71 15.84 6.52
N MET A 11 13.86 16.45 6.78
CA MET A 11 13.94 17.80 7.35
C MET A 11 13.21 18.82 6.44
N PRO A 12 12.27 19.61 6.98
CA PRO A 12 11.63 20.70 6.24
C PRO A 12 12.65 21.73 5.75
N LEU A 13 12.50 22.17 4.50
CA LEU A 13 13.36 23.14 3.84
C LEU A 13 12.55 24.40 3.54
N ALA A 14 12.76 25.44 4.35
CA ALA A 14 12.05 26.71 4.27
C ALA A 14 12.95 27.86 3.77
N GLN A 15 14.27 27.73 3.86
CA GLN A 15 15.23 28.78 3.55
C GLN A 15 16.37 28.26 2.65
N GLU A 16 16.90 29.12 1.79
CA GLU A 16 17.96 28.76 0.83
C GLU A 16 19.24 28.23 1.48
N ASN A 17 19.58 28.73 2.68
CA ASN A 17 20.73 28.28 3.45
C ASN A 17 20.59 26.84 3.98
N GLN A 18 19.41 26.23 3.85
CA GLN A 18 19.17 24.84 4.22
C GLN A 18 19.37 23.89 3.05
N PHE A 19 19.44 24.37 1.80
CA PHE A 19 19.57 23.53 0.60
C PHE A 19 20.98 22.97 0.43
N GLY A 20 21.07 21.77 -0.14
CA GLY A 20 22.33 21.15 -0.54
C GLY A 20 22.97 21.83 -1.74
N THR A 21 24.17 21.39 -2.11
CA THR A 21 24.90 21.94 -3.28
C THR A 21 25.33 20.87 -4.27
N ASP A 22 25.33 21.21 -5.56
CA ASP A 22 25.94 20.40 -6.62
C ASP A 22 27.46 20.68 -6.77
N LYS A 23 28.11 20.04 -7.74
CA LYS A 23 29.56 20.20 -8.00
C LYS A 23 29.95 21.62 -8.45
N ASP A 24 29.00 22.39 -8.97
CA ASP A 24 29.17 23.79 -9.38
C ASP A 24 28.80 24.76 -8.26
N ASN A 25 28.54 24.27 -7.05
CA ASN A 25 28.05 25.03 -5.90
C ASN A 25 26.68 25.70 -6.11
N LYS A 26 25.84 25.15 -6.99
CA LYS A 26 24.44 25.57 -7.17
C LYS A 26 23.55 24.86 -6.16
N LEU A 27 22.49 25.55 -5.72
CA LEU A 27 21.54 25.04 -4.73
C LEU A 27 20.72 23.87 -5.30
N VAL A 28 20.60 22.80 -4.51
CA VAL A 28 19.79 21.62 -4.78
C VAL A 28 18.67 21.56 -3.74
N GLN A 29 17.44 21.87 -4.16
CA GLN A 29 16.28 21.99 -3.25
C GLN A 29 15.73 20.63 -2.78
N GLU A 30 16.18 19.53 -3.38
CA GLU A 30 15.73 18.18 -3.01
C GLU A 30 16.36 17.68 -1.71
N TYR A 31 17.51 18.20 -1.32
CA TYR A 31 18.28 17.72 -0.18
C TYR A 31 18.72 18.88 0.69
N CYS A 32 18.89 18.62 1.99
CA CYS A 32 19.45 19.62 2.88
C CYS A 32 20.99 19.69 2.79
N ILE A 33 21.55 20.80 3.24
CA ILE A 33 23.00 21.04 3.32
C ILE A 33 23.75 20.01 4.16
N HIS A 34 23.06 19.33 5.09
CA HIS A 34 23.65 18.29 5.91
C HIS A 34 23.70 16.92 5.22
N CYS A 35 22.80 16.66 4.26
CA CYS A 35 22.71 15.39 3.57
C CYS A 35 23.46 15.38 2.24
N TYR A 36 23.48 16.51 1.51
CA TYR A 36 24.05 16.57 0.16
C TYR A 36 24.84 17.85 -0.06
N LYS A 37 26.12 17.70 -0.43
CA LYS A 37 27.05 18.80 -0.61
C LYS A 37 28.05 18.49 -1.71
N ASP A 38 28.41 19.50 -2.50
CA ASP A 38 29.41 19.41 -3.57
C ASP A 38 29.12 18.27 -4.57
N GLY A 39 27.83 18.01 -4.81
CA GLY A 39 27.35 16.98 -5.74
C GLY A 39 27.40 15.55 -5.22
N ALA A 40 27.53 15.33 -3.91
CA ALA A 40 27.53 14.01 -3.30
C ALA A 40 26.81 13.99 -1.94
N PHE A 41 26.35 12.81 -1.52
CA PHE A 41 25.89 12.62 -0.15
C PHE A 41 27.08 12.74 0.81
N THR A 42 26.89 13.47 1.90
CA THR A 42 27.93 13.71 2.92
C THR A 42 28.36 12.42 3.63
N ASN A 43 27.46 11.44 3.72
CA ASN A 43 27.71 10.10 4.28
C ASN A 43 27.17 9.04 3.30
N PRO A 44 27.91 8.64 2.26
CA PRO A 44 27.39 7.77 1.20
C PRO A 44 27.03 6.35 1.67
N ASP A 45 27.76 5.82 2.66
CA ASP A 45 27.57 4.45 3.16
C ASP A 45 26.54 4.34 4.31
N LEU A 46 25.95 5.47 4.71
CA LEU A 46 24.95 5.50 5.78
C LEU A 46 23.73 4.66 5.39
N THR A 47 23.32 3.76 6.26
CA THR A 47 22.13 2.92 6.11
C THR A 47 20.85 3.63 6.51
N LEU A 48 19.70 3.07 6.11
CA LEU A 48 18.38 3.58 6.51
C LEU A 48 18.19 3.54 8.04
N GLU A 49 18.59 2.46 8.70
CA GLU A 49 18.51 2.34 10.17
C GLU A 49 19.39 3.38 10.87
N GLU A 50 20.62 3.61 10.39
CA GLU A 50 21.47 4.66 10.94
C GLU A 50 20.90 6.07 10.70
N MET A 51 20.18 6.30 9.59
CA MET A 51 19.47 7.56 9.38
C MET A 51 18.28 7.72 10.34
N ILE A 52 17.55 6.64 10.65
CA ILE A 52 16.52 6.65 11.69
C ILE A 52 17.15 7.03 13.04
N ASP A 53 18.27 6.41 13.40
CA ASP A 53 18.99 6.67 14.65
C ASP A 53 19.48 8.13 14.75
N ILE A 54 19.82 8.76 13.61
CA ILE A 54 20.18 10.18 13.55
C ILE A 54 18.96 11.08 13.77
N CYS A 55 17.79 10.73 13.21
CA CYS A 55 16.61 11.59 13.23
C CYS A 55 15.81 11.53 14.54
N VAL A 56 15.67 10.34 15.13
CA VAL A 56 14.85 10.10 16.33
C VAL A 56 15.19 11.04 17.50
N PRO A 57 16.46 11.29 17.85
CA PRO A 57 16.81 12.18 18.96
C PRO A 57 16.26 13.60 18.81
N PHE A 58 16.18 14.15 17.60
CA PHE A 58 15.63 15.49 17.36
C PHE A 58 14.12 15.53 17.60
N MET A 59 13.40 14.47 17.23
CA MET A 59 11.96 14.36 17.45
C MET A 59 11.63 14.19 18.94
N VAL A 60 12.47 13.44 19.67
CA VAL A 60 12.33 13.30 21.13
C VAL A 60 12.58 14.62 21.84
N GLN A 61 13.56 15.41 21.39
CA GLN A 61 13.81 16.76 21.91
C GLN A 61 12.61 17.70 21.69
N ASP A 62 11.87 17.52 20.58
CA ASP A 62 10.63 18.24 20.28
C ASP A 62 9.39 17.68 21.00
N GLY A 63 9.57 16.72 21.91
CA GLY A 63 8.55 16.23 22.83
C GLY A 63 7.83 14.95 22.38
N MET A 64 8.31 14.28 21.33
CA MET A 64 7.81 12.95 20.97
C MET A 64 8.37 11.86 21.89
N GLU A 65 7.58 10.82 22.13
CA GLU A 65 8.05 9.60 22.76
C GLU A 65 8.96 8.82 21.78
N GLU A 66 10.03 8.20 22.28
CA GLU A 66 11.09 7.62 21.45
C GLU A 66 10.60 6.47 20.56
N ALA A 67 9.79 5.55 21.09
CA ALA A 67 9.24 4.46 20.31
C ALA A 67 8.26 4.97 19.23
N ALA A 68 7.44 5.97 19.54
CA ALA A 68 6.57 6.65 18.57
C ALA A 68 7.39 7.35 17.47
N ALA A 69 8.47 8.05 17.82
CA ALA A 69 9.36 8.71 16.86
C ALA A 69 10.05 7.69 15.95
N ARG A 70 10.56 6.59 16.50
CA ARG A 70 11.19 5.51 15.70
C ARG A 70 10.19 4.87 14.74
N ASN A 71 8.98 4.54 15.21
CA ASN A 71 7.93 3.98 14.35
C ASN A 71 7.57 4.94 13.21
N MET A 72 7.48 6.25 13.50
CA MET A 72 7.21 7.27 12.48
C MET A 72 8.32 7.32 11.43
N MET A 73 9.59 7.32 11.85
CA MET A 73 10.73 7.38 10.93
C MET A 73 10.90 6.10 10.12
N GLN A 74 10.60 4.93 10.69
CA GLN A 74 10.58 3.65 9.98
C GLN A 74 9.52 3.61 8.87
N GLN A 75 8.40 4.30 9.05
CA GLN A 75 7.37 4.41 8.00
C GLN A 75 7.72 5.51 6.98
N PHE A 76 8.33 6.60 7.43
CA PHE A 76 8.52 7.78 6.60
C PHE A 76 9.78 7.72 5.73
N LEU A 77 10.95 7.41 6.30
CA LEU A 77 12.23 7.49 5.60
C LEU A 77 12.34 6.55 4.37
N PRO A 78 11.83 5.31 4.36
CA PRO A 78 11.88 4.44 3.17
C PRO A 78 11.21 5.04 1.92
N ASN A 79 10.32 6.01 2.09
CA ASN A 79 9.60 6.67 0.99
C ASN A 79 10.39 7.83 0.38
N LEU A 80 11.49 8.26 0.99
CA LEU A 80 12.33 9.33 0.47
C LEU A 80 13.24 8.83 -0.65
N LYS A 81 13.56 9.70 -1.62
CA LYS A 81 14.34 9.32 -2.83
C LYS A 81 15.65 8.58 -2.52
N ARG A 82 16.35 8.96 -1.45
CA ARG A 82 17.62 8.31 -1.07
C ARG A 82 17.47 6.86 -0.62
N TRP A 83 16.38 6.55 0.08
CA TRP A 83 16.20 5.27 0.79
C TRP A 83 15.23 4.33 0.12
N SER A 84 14.38 4.86 -0.75
CA SER A 84 13.52 4.04 -1.58
C SER A 84 14.39 3.15 -2.45
N ILE A 85 14.52 1.88 -2.07
CA ILE A 85 15.26 0.83 -2.82
C ILE A 85 14.71 0.71 -4.25
N ALA A 86 13.48 1.19 -4.49
CA ALA A 86 12.86 1.31 -5.80
C ALA A 86 12.96 2.75 -6.34
N ASN A 87 14.15 3.14 -6.80
CA ASN A 87 14.34 4.23 -7.77
C ASN A 87 15.70 4.11 -8.51
N GLY A 88 15.96 2.93 -9.04
CA GLY A 88 16.13 2.89 -10.49
C GLY A 88 14.72 2.93 -11.11
N ASP A 89 14.21 4.13 -11.38
CA ASP A 89 13.06 4.54 -12.23
C ASP A 89 11.72 3.76 -12.31
N GLU A 90 11.52 2.56 -11.78
CA GLU A 90 10.30 1.79 -12.08
C GLU A 90 9.10 2.06 -11.14
N ALA A 91 9.31 2.33 -9.84
CA ALA A 91 8.20 2.61 -8.92
C ALA A 91 7.54 3.98 -9.14
N ALA A 92 8.20 4.92 -9.81
CA ALA A 92 7.57 6.17 -10.26
C ALA A 92 6.70 5.99 -11.52
N SER A 93 6.78 4.82 -12.17
CA SER A 93 6.06 4.50 -13.41
C SER A 93 4.86 3.56 -13.21
N TYR A 94 4.63 3.06 -11.99
CA TYR A 94 3.51 2.15 -11.71
C TYR A 94 2.18 2.90 -11.68
N GLN A 95 1.54 2.96 -12.85
CA GLN A 95 0.27 3.62 -13.10
C GLN A 95 -0.85 2.58 -13.26
N PRO A 96 -2.12 2.96 -13.03
CA PRO A 96 -3.22 2.07 -13.36
C PRO A 96 -3.18 1.72 -14.84
N THR A 97 -3.38 0.44 -15.17
CA THR A 97 -3.40 -0.05 -16.56
C THR A 97 -4.67 0.39 -17.28
N ARG A 98 -5.73 0.67 -16.52
CA ARG A 98 -7.02 1.16 -17.02
C ARG A 98 -7.82 1.81 -15.90
N ILE A 99 -8.75 2.68 -16.31
CA ILE A 99 -9.83 3.20 -15.47
C ILE A 99 -11.12 2.55 -15.94
N VAL A 100 -11.94 2.05 -15.02
CA VAL A 100 -13.22 1.39 -15.33
C VAL A 100 -14.32 1.89 -14.40
N GLU A 101 -15.57 1.78 -14.83
CA GLU A 101 -16.74 1.91 -13.96
C GLU A 101 -17.34 0.52 -13.77
N LEU A 102 -17.60 0.14 -12.52
CA LEU A 102 -18.23 -1.14 -12.19
C LEU A 102 -19.53 -0.88 -11.42
N ASP A 103 -20.53 -1.71 -11.71
CA ASP A 103 -21.75 -1.79 -10.92
C ASP A 103 -21.46 -2.36 -9.52
N ALA A 104 -22.41 -2.19 -8.61
CA ALA A 104 -22.31 -2.77 -7.27
C ALA A 104 -22.22 -4.30 -7.34
N MET A 105 -21.37 -4.89 -6.51
CA MET A 105 -21.17 -6.33 -6.43
C MET A 105 -21.37 -6.84 -5.01
N LYS A 106 -21.82 -8.08 -4.90
CA LYS A 106 -22.01 -8.80 -3.64
C LYS A 106 -20.95 -9.89 -3.55
N LEU A 107 -20.15 -9.85 -2.49
CA LEU A 107 -19.13 -10.86 -2.21
C LEU A 107 -19.54 -11.67 -0.99
N ALA A 108 -19.36 -12.99 -1.05
CA ALA A 108 -19.52 -13.88 0.09
C ALA A 108 -18.24 -14.65 0.37
N GLY A 109 -17.91 -14.85 1.64
CA GLY A 109 -16.67 -15.51 2.04
C GLY A 109 -16.43 -15.47 3.54
N ILE A 110 -15.17 -15.42 3.95
CA ILE A 110 -14.77 -15.25 5.35
C ILE A 110 -14.08 -13.91 5.54
N ALA A 111 -14.32 -13.25 6.67
CA ALA A 111 -13.77 -11.92 6.93
C ALA A 111 -12.98 -11.83 8.23
N ALA A 112 -12.22 -10.76 8.34
CA ALA A 112 -11.57 -10.31 9.57
C ALA A 112 -11.47 -8.78 9.60
N ARG A 113 -11.58 -8.21 10.81
CA ARG A 113 -11.30 -6.79 11.07
C ARG A 113 -9.83 -6.61 11.44
N THR A 114 -9.10 -5.71 10.78
CA THR A 114 -7.67 -5.49 11.02
C THR A 114 -7.22 -4.05 10.72
N THR A 115 -5.92 -3.78 10.89
CA THR A 115 -5.26 -2.51 10.56
C THR A 115 -3.97 -2.77 9.78
N ASN A 116 -3.50 -1.79 9.01
CA ASN A 116 -2.20 -1.87 8.35
C ASN A 116 -1.05 -2.09 9.36
N ALA A 117 -1.11 -1.47 10.54
CA ALA A 117 -0.13 -1.67 11.60
C ALA A 117 -0.08 -3.13 12.08
N ASN A 118 -1.24 -3.79 12.22
CA ASN A 118 -1.29 -5.19 12.60
C ASN A 118 -0.75 -6.09 11.49
N GLU A 119 -1.12 -5.86 10.22
CA GLU A 119 -0.66 -6.66 9.08
C GLU A 119 0.86 -6.55 8.82
N MET A 120 1.44 -5.40 9.16
CA MET A 120 2.90 -5.19 9.10
C MET A 120 3.62 -5.68 10.36
N SER A 121 2.89 -5.89 11.45
CA SER A 121 3.40 -6.56 12.64
C SER A 121 3.28 -8.07 12.46
N GLY A 122 4.07 -8.87 13.17
CA GLY A 122 3.91 -10.34 13.15
C GLY A 122 2.54 -10.87 13.62
N ASN A 123 1.57 -10.00 13.91
CA ASN A 123 0.20 -10.30 14.35
C ASN A 123 -0.86 -10.10 13.25
N GLY A 124 -0.47 -10.03 11.97
CA GLY A 124 -1.38 -9.87 10.85
C GLY A 124 -2.45 -10.96 10.77
N LYS A 125 -3.65 -10.58 10.32
CA LYS A 125 -4.81 -11.46 10.18
C LYS A 125 -5.01 -11.93 8.74
N LEU A 126 -4.46 -11.24 7.73
CA LEU A 126 -4.60 -11.63 6.32
C LEU A 126 -4.02 -13.03 6.04
N GLY A 127 -2.79 -13.28 6.49
CA GLY A 127 -2.13 -14.59 6.31
C GLY A 127 -2.96 -15.74 6.91
N PRO A 128 -3.34 -15.69 8.20
CA PRO A 128 -4.24 -16.67 8.80
C PRO A 128 -5.60 -16.78 8.11
N LEU A 129 -6.18 -15.67 7.62
CA LEU A 129 -7.46 -15.68 6.90
C LEU A 129 -7.34 -16.44 5.57
N TRP A 130 -6.28 -16.19 4.78
CA TRP A 130 -5.96 -16.97 3.58
C TRP A 130 -5.71 -18.45 3.90
N GLY A 131 -4.97 -18.74 4.97
CA GLY A 131 -4.74 -20.11 5.43
C GLY A 131 -6.06 -20.84 5.70
N ARG A 132 -6.99 -20.18 6.41
CA ARG A 132 -8.33 -20.72 6.68
C ARG A 132 -9.15 -20.92 5.40
N PHE A 133 -9.14 -19.94 4.50
CA PHE A 133 -9.85 -20.01 3.22
C PHE A 133 -9.52 -21.30 2.46
N TRP A 134 -8.23 -21.64 2.39
CA TRP A 134 -7.76 -22.84 1.72
C TRP A 134 -7.99 -24.12 2.53
N SER A 135 -7.67 -24.13 3.82
CA SER A 135 -7.77 -25.33 4.65
C SER A 135 -9.22 -25.81 4.82
N GLU A 136 -10.17 -24.87 4.89
CA GLU A 136 -11.59 -25.17 5.05
C GLU A 136 -12.34 -25.24 3.71
N GLN A 137 -11.63 -25.09 2.58
CA GLN A 137 -12.20 -25.15 1.23
C GLN A 137 -13.38 -24.18 1.05
N ILE A 138 -13.25 -22.96 1.59
CA ILE A 138 -14.34 -21.97 1.64
C ILE A 138 -14.91 -21.68 0.24
N ALA A 139 -14.06 -21.63 -0.79
CA ALA A 139 -14.50 -21.45 -2.18
C ALA A 139 -15.60 -22.44 -2.62
N ALA A 140 -15.51 -23.70 -2.19
CA ALA A 140 -16.49 -24.73 -2.54
C ALA A 140 -17.82 -24.61 -1.78
N GLN A 141 -17.85 -23.79 -0.73
CA GLN A 141 -19.03 -23.55 0.11
C GLN A 141 -19.85 -22.34 -0.37
N ILE A 142 -19.31 -21.51 -1.27
CA ILE A 142 -19.98 -20.31 -1.78
C ILE A 142 -20.91 -20.68 -2.95
N PRO A 143 -22.23 -20.49 -2.84
CA PRO A 143 -23.17 -20.82 -3.91
C PRO A 143 -23.28 -19.69 -4.94
N ASN A 144 -23.81 -20.01 -6.14
CA ASN A 144 -24.28 -19.05 -7.14
C ASN A 144 -23.25 -17.96 -7.49
N SER A 145 -22.01 -18.38 -7.76
CA SER A 145 -20.96 -17.44 -8.13
C SER A 145 -21.22 -16.81 -9.50
N THR A 146 -21.11 -15.49 -9.57
CA THR A 146 -21.23 -14.71 -10.82
C THR A 146 -19.93 -14.63 -11.60
N ASP A 147 -18.82 -15.05 -10.99
CA ASP A 147 -17.48 -15.09 -11.59
C ASP A 147 -16.76 -16.41 -11.20
N PRO A 148 -17.21 -17.56 -11.73
CA PRO A 148 -16.71 -18.87 -11.31
C PRO A 148 -15.20 -19.04 -11.57
N GLY A 149 -14.49 -19.57 -10.59
CA GLY A 149 -13.03 -19.76 -10.67
C GLY A 149 -12.21 -18.54 -10.25
N THR A 150 -12.87 -17.43 -9.92
CA THR A 150 -12.23 -16.21 -9.43
C THR A 150 -12.39 -16.07 -7.92
N ILE A 151 -11.30 -15.67 -7.25
CA ILE A 151 -11.29 -15.34 -5.82
C ILE A 151 -11.12 -13.83 -5.66
N TYR A 152 -11.80 -13.26 -4.67
CA TYR A 152 -11.75 -11.85 -4.35
C TYR A 152 -11.15 -11.65 -2.95
N GLY A 153 -10.14 -10.79 -2.86
CA GLY A 153 -9.65 -10.23 -1.60
C GLY A 153 -10.16 -8.80 -1.48
N CYS A 154 -11.26 -8.59 -0.74
CA CYS A 154 -11.95 -7.32 -0.64
C CYS A 154 -11.60 -6.59 0.65
N TYR A 155 -11.35 -5.30 0.56
CA TYR A 155 -11.09 -4.38 1.66
C TYR A 155 -12.20 -3.34 1.70
N SER A 156 -12.90 -3.24 2.83
CA SER A 156 -14.14 -2.47 2.96
C SER A 156 -14.34 -1.95 4.38
N ASP A 157 -15.41 -1.18 4.60
CA ASP A 157 -15.81 -0.68 5.92
C ASP A 157 -14.66 0.09 6.63
N TYR A 158 -13.93 0.91 5.87
CA TYR A 158 -12.81 1.67 6.39
C TYR A 158 -13.27 2.73 7.40
N GLU A 159 -12.67 2.73 8.59
CA GLU A 159 -13.02 3.70 9.64
C GLU A 159 -12.40 5.08 9.40
N ASN A 160 -11.14 5.11 8.94
CA ASN A 160 -10.38 6.35 8.74
C ASN A 160 -9.40 6.20 7.57
N GLY A 161 -9.94 5.89 6.39
CA GLY A 161 -9.16 5.62 5.18
C GLY A 161 -8.06 4.58 5.44
N ALA A 162 -6.84 4.84 4.98
CA ALA A 162 -5.69 3.95 5.14
C ALA A 162 -5.12 3.89 6.58
N MET A 163 -5.51 4.77 7.49
CA MET A 163 -4.97 4.83 8.86
C MET A 163 -5.85 4.12 9.89
N GLY A 164 -7.11 3.85 9.55
CA GLY A 164 -8.08 3.22 10.44
C GLY A 164 -8.13 1.69 10.31
N GLU A 165 -9.06 1.09 11.05
CA GLU A 165 -9.42 -0.30 10.82
C GLU A 165 -10.18 -0.46 9.50
N TYR A 166 -10.08 -1.66 8.93
CA TYR A 166 -10.86 -2.09 7.78
C TYR A 166 -11.23 -3.56 7.91
N THR A 167 -12.29 -3.93 7.21
CA THR A 167 -12.71 -5.32 7.06
C THR A 167 -12.07 -5.87 5.79
N THR A 168 -11.35 -6.99 5.93
CA THR A 168 -10.89 -7.79 4.80
C THR A 168 -11.75 -9.03 4.65
N LEU A 169 -12.24 -9.32 3.46
CA LEU A 169 -13.01 -10.51 3.11
C LEU A 169 -12.29 -11.28 2.00
N ILE A 170 -12.14 -12.59 2.16
CA ILE A 170 -11.68 -13.50 1.11
C ILE A 170 -12.84 -14.40 0.70
N GLY A 171 -13.20 -14.35 -0.57
CA GLY A 171 -14.44 -14.95 -1.05
C GLY A 171 -14.59 -14.97 -2.56
N ALA A 172 -15.85 -15.04 -3.00
CA ALA A 172 -16.21 -14.99 -4.41
C ALA A 172 -17.41 -14.04 -4.61
N ALA A 173 -17.52 -13.50 -5.82
CA ALA A 173 -18.70 -12.75 -6.23
C ALA A 173 -19.90 -13.70 -6.41
N ILE A 174 -21.06 -13.29 -5.92
CA ILE A 174 -22.30 -14.06 -5.93
C ILE A 174 -23.46 -13.24 -6.52
N ASP A 175 -24.51 -13.92 -6.95
CA ASP A 175 -25.75 -13.26 -7.36
C ASP A 175 -26.29 -12.37 -6.22
N ARG A 176 -26.85 -11.21 -6.58
CA ARG A 176 -27.39 -10.24 -5.61
C ARG A 176 -28.43 -10.86 -4.68
N ASP A 177 -29.27 -11.72 -5.23
CA ASP A 177 -30.38 -12.40 -4.54
C ASP A 177 -29.97 -13.76 -3.96
N ALA A 178 -28.70 -14.17 -4.07
CA ALA A 178 -28.26 -15.45 -3.53
C ALA A 178 -28.38 -15.47 -1.99
N GLU A 179 -28.97 -16.55 -1.49
CA GLU A 179 -28.95 -16.91 -0.07
C GLU A 179 -27.55 -17.42 0.30
N VAL A 180 -26.99 -16.85 1.37
CA VAL A 180 -25.64 -17.17 1.82
C VAL A 180 -25.71 -18.15 3.00
N PRO A 181 -25.01 -19.30 2.93
CA PRO A 181 -24.99 -20.27 4.01
C PRO A 181 -24.51 -19.68 5.36
N SER A 182 -25.01 -20.24 6.45
CA SER A 182 -24.54 -19.88 7.79
C SER A 182 -23.03 -20.15 7.93
N GLY A 183 -22.28 -19.19 8.43
CA GLY A 183 -20.83 -19.28 8.60
C GLY A 183 -20.02 -18.51 7.56
N LEU A 184 -20.68 -18.01 6.51
CA LEU A 184 -20.09 -17.05 5.58
C LEU A 184 -20.58 -15.63 5.89
N GLU A 185 -19.70 -14.67 5.67
CA GLU A 185 -19.98 -13.25 5.73
C GLU A 185 -20.22 -12.69 4.34
N VAL A 186 -20.90 -11.55 4.28
CA VAL A 186 -21.25 -10.86 3.04
C VAL A 186 -20.76 -9.41 3.10
N VAL A 187 -20.12 -8.97 2.03
CA VAL A 187 -19.79 -7.56 1.80
C VAL A 187 -20.47 -7.11 0.52
N GLU A 188 -21.18 -5.98 0.60
CA GLU A 188 -21.68 -5.27 -0.57
C GLU A 188 -20.66 -4.19 -0.95
N VAL A 189 -20.04 -4.33 -2.11
CA VAL A 189 -19.15 -3.32 -2.68
C VAL A 189 -20.00 -2.42 -3.58
N PRO A 190 -20.10 -1.11 -3.31
CA PRO A 190 -20.95 -0.21 -4.08
C PRO A 190 -20.40 0.01 -5.50
N ALA A 191 -21.26 0.46 -6.41
CA ALA A 191 -20.84 0.89 -7.74
C ALA A 191 -19.85 2.06 -7.61
N ALA A 192 -18.75 2.01 -8.37
CA ALA A 192 -17.72 3.04 -8.31
C ALA A 192 -16.87 3.08 -9.60
N LYS A 193 -16.14 4.18 -9.75
CA LYS A 193 -15.01 4.30 -10.68
C LYS A 193 -13.79 3.68 -10.01
N TYR A 194 -13.02 2.90 -10.77
CA TYR A 194 -11.86 2.18 -10.28
C TYR A 194 -10.62 2.47 -11.11
N ALA A 195 -9.51 2.76 -10.43
CA ALA A 195 -8.17 2.64 -10.98
C ALA A 195 -7.74 1.18 -10.83
N VAL A 196 -7.44 0.52 -11.96
CA VAL A 196 -7.05 -0.90 -11.97
C VAL A 196 -5.55 -1.03 -12.19
N PHE A 197 -4.89 -1.72 -11.28
CA PHE A 197 -3.47 -2.07 -11.36
C PHE A 197 -3.36 -3.55 -11.67
N THR A 198 -2.46 -3.91 -12.59
CA THR A 198 -2.16 -5.31 -12.90
C THR A 198 -0.77 -5.60 -12.40
N THR A 199 -0.61 -6.62 -11.56
CA THR A 199 0.71 -6.97 -11.02
C THR A 199 1.65 -7.47 -12.12
N GLU A 200 2.94 -7.41 -11.84
CA GLU A 200 3.90 -8.28 -12.53
C GLU A 200 3.53 -9.76 -12.36
N ARG A 201 4.17 -10.59 -13.19
CA ARG A 201 4.14 -12.05 -13.02
C ARG A 201 5.21 -12.50 -12.04
N GLY A 202 4.85 -13.42 -11.15
CA GLY A 202 5.78 -14.02 -10.20
C GLY A 202 5.08 -14.62 -8.98
N PRO A 203 5.82 -14.88 -7.89
CA PRO A 203 5.24 -15.39 -6.66
C PRO A 203 4.14 -14.48 -6.13
N VAL A 204 2.92 -15.01 -5.97
CA VAL A 204 1.70 -14.23 -5.75
C VAL A 204 1.80 -13.28 -4.54
N THR A 205 2.40 -13.77 -3.45
CA THR A 205 2.58 -12.99 -2.22
C THR A 205 3.52 -11.81 -2.43
N GLU A 206 4.58 -11.99 -3.23
CA GLU A 206 5.57 -10.96 -3.51
C GLU A 206 5.05 -9.91 -4.49
N VAL A 207 4.38 -10.34 -5.57
CA VAL A 207 3.89 -9.41 -6.59
C VAL A 207 2.72 -8.57 -6.08
N VAL A 208 1.83 -9.15 -5.27
CA VAL A 208 0.72 -8.41 -4.64
C VAL A 208 1.25 -7.42 -3.59
N ALA A 209 2.20 -7.83 -2.74
CA ALA A 209 2.79 -6.93 -1.75
C ALA A 209 3.51 -5.74 -2.41
N ARG A 210 4.31 -5.99 -3.47
CA ARG A 210 4.98 -4.94 -4.25
C ARG A 210 4.00 -4.01 -4.96
N ALA A 211 2.91 -4.55 -5.50
CA ALA A 211 1.87 -3.75 -6.14
C ALA A 211 1.18 -2.83 -5.12
N TRP A 212 0.83 -3.31 -3.93
CA TRP A 212 0.23 -2.47 -2.88
C TRP A 212 1.16 -1.34 -2.40
N GLN A 213 2.46 -1.62 -2.23
CA GLN A 213 3.45 -0.57 -1.93
C GLN A 213 3.45 0.53 -3.01
N SER A 214 3.41 0.12 -4.28
CA SER A 214 3.40 1.03 -5.42
C SER A 214 2.09 1.81 -5.52
N ILE A 215 0.94 1.17 -5.28
CA ILE A 215 -0.39 1.79 -5.24
C ILE A 215 -0.47 2.83 -4.12
N TRP A 216 0.10 2.55 -2.94
CA TRP A 216 0.16 3.52 -1.86
C TRP A 216 0.91 4.77 -2.28
N LYS A 217 2.10 4.61 -2.86
CA LYS A 217 2.89 5.74 -3.38
C LYS A 217 2.13 6.50 -4.46
N TRP A 218 1.52 5.79 -5.41
CA TRP A 218 0.68 6.38 -6.45
C TRP A 218 -0.45 7.21 -5.82
N SER A 219 -1.19 6.66 -4.86
CA SER A 219 -2.32 7.34 -4.22
C SER A 219 -1.95 8.61 -3.45
N LEU A 220 -0.70 8.74 -3.00
CA LEU A 220 -0.18 9.95 -2.35
C LEU A 220 0.25 11.04 -3.35
N THR A 221 0.50 10.66 -4.60
CA THR A 221 1.08 11.55 -5.64
C THR A 221 0.16 11.79 -6.83
N SER A 222 -0.90 11.01 -6.99
CA SER A 222 -1.85 11.14 -8.08
C SER A 222 -2.88 12.23 -7.77
N ASP A 223 -3.50 12.77 -8.84
CA ASP A 223 -4.64 13.68 -8.72
C ASP A 223 -5.97 12.94 -8.44
N GLU A 224 -6.00 11.61 -8.49
CA GLU A 224 -7.19 10.80 -8.19
C GLU A 224 -7.33 10.61 -6.68
N GLU A 225 -8.55 10.80 -6.15
CA GLU A 225 -8.83 10.63 -4.72
C GLU A 225 -9.42 9.25 -4.44
N ARG A 226 -8.75 8.45 -3.59
CA ARG A 226 -9.30 7.18 -3.12
C ARG A 226 -10.55 7.40 -2.30
N THR A 227 -11.63 6.71 -2.65
CA THR A 227 -12.93 6.87 -1.98
C THR A 227 -13.08 6.00 -0.74
N PHE A 228 -12.26 4.93 -0.62
CA PHE A 228 -12.33 3.95 0.47
C PHE A 228 -13.72 3.31 0.61
N THR A 229 -14.48 3.22 -0.49
CA THR A 229 -15.82 2.59 -0.49
C THR A 229 -15.76 1.09 -0.67
N GLY A 230 -14.65 0.56 -1.17
CA GLY A 230 -14.41 -0.87 -1.36
C GLY A 230 -13.36 -1.11 -2.42
N ASP A 231 -12.16 -1.47 -1.99
CA ASP A 231 -11.05 -1.87 -2.86
C ASP A 231 -10.97 -3.40 -2.91
N PHE A 232 -10.51 -3.99 -4.01
CA PHE A 232 -10.40 -5.44 -4.07
C PHE A 232 -9.32 -5.96 -5.00
N GLU A 233 -8.76 -7.09 -4.65
CA GLU A 233 -7.92 -7.93 -5.49
C GLU A 233 -8.79 -8.97 -6.18
N ARG A 234 -8.57 -9.18 -7.48
CA ARG A 234 -9.25 -10.21 -8.29
C ARG A 234 -8.22 -11.24 -8.76
N TYR A 235 -8.32 -12.44 -8.21
CA TYR A 235 -7.48 -13.59 -8.49
C TYR A 235 -8.19 -14.53 -9.46
N ASP A 236 -7.94 -14.38 -10.76
CA ASP A 236 -8.52 -15.21 -11.82
C ASP A 236 -7.58 -16.36 -12.23
N GLU A 237 -7.84 -16.99 -13.39
CA GLU A 237 -7.04 -18.11 -13.88
C GLU A 237 -5.55 -17.81 -14.03
N ARG A 238 -5.17 -16.52 -14.17
CA ARG A 238 -3.76 -16.09 -14.23
C ARG A 238 -3.03 -16.27 -12.90
N SER A 239 -3.75 -16.48 -11.81
CA SER A 239 -3.22 -16.70 -10.46
C SER A 239 -3.22 -18.17 -10.02
N ALA A 240 -3.62 -19.10 -10.90
CA ALA A 240 -3.71 -20.52 -10.59
C ALA A 240 -2.36 -21.17 -10.23
N ASN A 241 -1.26 -20.67 -10.79
CA ASN A 241 0.09 -21.04 -10.36
C ASN A 241 0.62 -19.99 -9.37
N PRO A 242 0.75 -20.29 -8.07
CA PRO A 242 1.16 -19.30 -7.07
C PRO A 242 2.60 -18.79 -7.25
N GLU A 243 3.46 -19.51 -7.97
CA GLU A 243 4.85 -19.10 -8.24
C GLU A 243 4.99 -18.24 -9.52
N ASP A 244 3.94 -18.19 -10.35
CA ASP A 244 3.87 -17.38 -11.58
C ASP A 244 2.43 -16.85 -11.75
N ALA A 245 2.01 -16.08 -10.75
CA ALA A 245 0.68 -15.48 -10.69
C ALA A 245 0.70 -14.05 -11.24
N GLN A 246 -0.45 -13.63 -11.76
CA GLN A 246 -0.75 -12.22 -12.01
C GLN A 246 -2.14 -11.91 -11.48
N VAL A 247 -2.28 -10.75 -10.82
CA VAL A 247 -3.49 -10.33 -10.11
C VAL A 247 -3.88 -8.92 -10.57
N ASP A 248 -5.17 -8.63 -10.63
CA ASP A 248 -5.65 -7.26 -10.79
C ASP A 248 -6.10 -6.70 -9.43
N ILE A 249 -5.70 -5.46 -9.13
CA ILE A 249 -6.08 -4.73 -7.91
C ILE A 249 -6.91 -3.51 -8.32
N TYR A 250 -8.10 -3.40 -7.76
CA TYR A 250 -9.08 -2.37 -8.06
C TYR A 250 -9.14 -1.40 -6.88
N ILE A 251 -8.80 -0.14 -7.15
CA ILE A 251 -8.81 0.94 -6.16
C ILE A 251 -9.94 1.90 -6.49
N ALA A 252 -10.90 2.06 -5.59
CA ALA A 252 -12.05 2.92 -5.78
C ALA A 252 -11.63 4.40 -5.72
N ILE A 253 -12.02 5.19 -6.72
CA ILE A 253 -11.56 6.58 -6.93
C ILE A 253 -12.72 7.52 -7.31
N ARG A 254 -12.51 8.83 -7.15
CA ARG A 254 -13.42 9.89 -7.62
C ARG A 254 -12.68 11.06 -8.25
#